data_AF-A0A923CEA8-F1
#
_entry.id   AF-A0A923CEA8-F1
#
_cell.length_a   1.000
_cell.length_b   1.000
_cell.length_c   1.000
_cell.angle_alpha   90.00
_cell.angle_beta   90.00
_cell.angle_gamma   90.00
#
_symmetry.space_group_name_H-M   'P 1'
#
loop_
_entity.id
_entity.type
_entity.pdbx_description
1 polymer ?
#
loop_
_entity_poly.entity_id
_entity_poly.type
_entity_poly.pdbx_seq_one_letter_code
_entity_poly.pdbx_strand_id
1 'polypeptide(L)'
;MNRWLIGLVVVAIAVILGCGGGGGGTAAGNIEVVGNVVLIETGSSPTPPATVRIGDASALTDQIDGYFSMTVPAGSSQLTVTYTPTGGSPIVRTFTIPTSSSDVDLGDLYIGAEEVTVSGRLLDSTSAAPIAGATVRIAGRFATSGADGRFSVTQVAFSSSTLSVFLGLQGTVERTSYFTSFFNPPSGPTSGIVDVGTISMVPTGSNVPPPLPTNVSGSITNGGAGATVRVLDGTSVIRTGTADGLGAFKFWVPAGTYTVTATLGSQSGTTNLVVPNVNSLTSVQITLN
;
A
#
# COMPACT_ATOMS: atom_id res chain seq x y z
N MET A 1 -45.70 -0.93 74.06
CA MET A 1 -46.39 -2.21 73.76
C MET A 1 -46.66 -2.28 72.25
N ASN A 2 -46.15 -3.34 71.62
CA ASN A 2 -46.58 -4.03 70.37
C ASN A 2 -47.03 -3.20 69.14
N ARG A 3 -46.27 -3.19 68.02
CA ARG A 3 -46.18 -4.15 66.88
C ARG A 3 -47.26 -3.94 65.79
N TRP A 4 -46.84 -4.22 64.53
CA TRP A 4 -47.60 -4.39 63.25
C TRP A 4 -47.91 -3.14 62.40
N LEU A 5 -47.95 -3.14 61.06
CA LEU A 5 -47.37 -3.92 59.94
C LEU A 5 -47.85 -3.22 58.62
N ILE A 6 -46.98 -3.10 57.61
CA ILE A 6 -47.19 -3.03 56.13
C ILE A 6 -48.23 -2.07 55.50
N GLY A 7 -47.80 -1.32 54.47
CA GLY A 7 -48.68 -0.73 53.45
C GLY A 7 -47.92 -0.03 52.32
N LEU A 8 -47.62 -0.77 51.25
CA LEU A 8 -46.91 -0.37 50.03
C LEU A 8 -47.86 0.36 49.08
N VAL A 9 -47.59 1.62 48.71
CA VAL A 9 -48.27 2.31 47.59
C VAL A 9 -47.23 3.04 46.75
N VAL A 10 -46.97 2.47 45.57
CA VAL A 10 -46.24 3.07 44.46
C VAL A 10 -47.21 4.00 43.72
N VAL A 11 -46.91 5.29 43.65
CA VAL A 11 -47.57 6.23 42.73
C VAL A 11 -46.56 6.67 41.69
N ALA A 12 -46.81 6.25 40.46
CA ALA A 12 -46.14 6.71 39.26
C ALA A 12 -46.59 8.13 38.93
N ILE A 13 -45.63 9.05 38.74
CA ILE A 13 -45.87 10.34 38.09
C ILE A 13 -44.93 10.42 36.90
N ALA A 14 -45.49 10.23 35.71
CA ALA A 14 -44.87 10.56 34.44
C ALA A 14 -45.32 11.97 34.05
N VAL A 15 -44.36 12.89 33.90
CA VAL A 15 -44.55 14.14 33.16
C VAL A 15 -43.51 14.16 32.05
N ILE A 16 -44.00 14.00 30.82
CA ILE A 16 -43.25 14.24 29.58
C ILE A 16 -43.64 15.64 29.13
N LEU A 17 -42.65 16.48 28.80
CA LEU A 17 -42.58 17.31 27.59
C LEU A 17 -41.49 18.38 27.76
N GLY A 18 -40.40 18.20 27.01
CA GLY A 18 -39.27 19.12 26.90
C GLY A 18 -38.46 18.73 25.67
N CYS A 19 -39.11 18.80 24.51
CA CYS A 19 -38.55 18.61 23.19
C CYS A 19 -37.44 19.64 22.95
N GLY A 20 -36.19 19.18 22.94
CA GLY A 20 -35.03 19.92 22.47
C GLY A 20 -34.31 19.07 21.45
N GLY A 21 -34.76 19.14 20.20
CA GLY A 21 -34.08 18.50 19.06
C GLY A 21 -32.71 19.14 18.83
N GLY A 22 -31.66 18.44 19.27
CA GLY A 22 -30.29 18.67 18.85
C GLY A 22 -29.98 17.73 17.69
N GLY A 23 -29.65 18.31 16.53
CA GLY A 23 -29.59 17.64 15.24
C GLY A 23 -28.81 16.33 15.22
N GLY A 24 -29.38 15.36 14.51
CA GLY A 24 -28.67 14.20 14.02
C GLY A 24 -27.60 14.63 13.03
N GLY A 25 -26.45 15.03 13.54
CA GLY A 25 -25.20 14.67 12.89
C GLY A 25 -25.06 13.19 13.09
N THR A 26 -25.18 12.39 12.03
CA THR A 26 -24.72 11.00 12.07
C THR A 26 -23.30 11.04 12.62
N ALA A 27 -23.10 10.57 13.85
CA ALA A 27 -21.75 10.41 14.37
C ALA A 27 -21.01 9.59 13.31
N ALA A 28 -20.01 10.20 12.68
CA ALA A 28 -19.10 9.46 11.83
C ALA A 28 -18.61 8.31 12.71
N GLY A 29 -18.94 7.07 12.34
CA GLY A 29 -18.67 5.91 13.18
C GLY A 29 -17.20 5.85 13.55
N ASN A 30 -16.85 5.15 14.62
CA ASN A 30 -15.44 4.96 14.94
C ASN A 30 -14.86 3.88 14.03
N ILE A 31 -13.59 4.02 13.68
CA ILE A 31 -12.80 3.03 12.92
C ILE A 31 -11.58 2.62 13.75
N GLU A 32 -11.08 1.41 13.52
CA GLU A 32 -9.77 0.99 14.00
C GLU A 32 -8.68 1.46 13.03
N VAL A 33 -7.64 2.10 13.56
CA VAL A 33 -6.44 2.46 12.80
C VAL A 33 -5.25 1.75 13.41
N VAL A 34 -4.54 0.99 12.57
CA VAL A 34 -3.37 0.21 12.95
C VAL A 34 -2.16 0.59 12.10
N GLY A 35 -0.97 0.24 12.58
CA GLY A 35 0.28 0.37 11.85
C GLY A 35 1.49 0.14 12.75
N ASN A 36 2.69 0.29 12.18
CA ASN A 36 3.94 0.20 12.91
C ASN A 36 4.71 1.51 12.80
N VAL A 37 5.35 1.95 13.89
CA VAL A 37 6.33 3.02 13.82
C VAL A 37 7.72 2.40 13.74
N VAL A 38 8.54 2.88 12.80
CA VAL A 38 9.89 2.35 12.56
C VAL A 38 10.89 3.50 12.56
N LEU A 39 12.04 3.35 13.24
CA LEU A 39 13.11 4.33 13.20
C LEU A 39 13.92 4.18 11.91
N ILE A 40 14.07 5.24 11.13
CA ILE A 40 14.85 5.20 9.88
C ILE A 40 16.34 4.98 10.15
N GLU A 41 16.84 5.38 11.32
CA GLU A 41 18.25 5.23 11.71
C GLU A 41 18.65 3.76 11.92
N THR A 42 17.71 2.90 12.34
CA THR A 42 18.00 1.51 12.75
C THR A 42 17.15 0.46 12.03
N GLY A 43 16.01 0.85 11.45
CA GLY A 43 15.02 -0.08 10.87
C GLY A 43 14.28 -0.89 11.93
N SER A 44 14.30 -0.45 13.19
CA SER A 44 13.68 -1.15 14.33
C SER A 44 12.58 -0.30 14.98
N SER A 45 11.80 -0.93 15.87
CA SER A 45 10.81 -0.27 16.71
C SER A 45 11.43 0.83 17.60
N PRO A 46 10.69 1.91 17.92
CA PRO A 46 11.16 2.94 18.83
C PRO A 46 11.37 2.41 20.25
N THR A 47 12.55 2.65 20.81
CA THR A 47 12.84 2.45 22.23
C THR A 47 13.43 3.75 22.80
N PRO A 48 12.79 4.42 23.78
CA PRO A 48 11.47 4.12 24.38
C PRO A 48 10.29 4.16 23.38
N PRO A 49 9.09 3.65 23.74
CA PRO A 49 7.88 3.74 22.92
C PRO A 49 7.60 5.13 22.38
N ALA A 50 7.16 5.22 21.13
CA ALA A 50 6.62 6.45 20.58
C ALA A 50 5.16 6.63 21.04
N THR A 51 4.71 7.88 21.17
CA THR A 51 3.30 8.23 21.32
C THR A 51 2.71 8.52 19.94
N VAL A 52 1.64 7.82 19.59
CA VAL A 52 0.84 8.06 18.39
C VAL A 52 -0.44 8.77 18.79
N ARG A 53 -0.84 9.82 18.05
CA ARG A 53 -2.05 10.60 18.31
C ARG A 53 -2.84 10.87 17.04
N ILE A 54 -4.15 10.66 17.09
CA ILE A 54 -5.12 11.06 16.05
C ILE A 54 -6.28 11.79 16.75
N GLY A 55 -6.45 13.08 16.47
CA GLY A 55 -7.40 13.91 17.23
C GLY A 55 -7.10 13.88 18.73
N ASP A 56 -8.08 13.45 19.53
CA ASP A 56 -7.96 13.31 20.98
C ASP A 56 -7.52 11.90 21.43
N ALA A 57 -7.51 10.92 20.52
CA ALA A 57 -7.07 9.56 20.81
C ALA A 57 -5.54 9.46 20.78
N SER A 58 -4.97 8.71 21.72
CA SER A 58 -3.53 8.44 21.77
C SER A 58 -3.22 7.02 22.23
N ALA A 59 -2.14 6.45 21.70
CA ALA A 59 -1.58 5.16 22.12
C ALA A 59 -0.05 5.23 22.17
N LEU A 60 0.56 4.30 22.91
CA LEU A 60 1.99 4.03 22.84
C LEU A 60 2.22 2.90 21.84
N THR A 61 3.34 2.96 21.13
CA THR A 61 3.80 1.84 20.29
C THR A 61 4.31 0.70 21.15
N ASP A 62 4.14 -0.53 20.69
CA ASP A 62 4.81 -1.68 21.28
C ASP A 62 6.34 -1.57 21.09
N GLN A 63 7.11 -2.05 22.07
CA GLN A 63 8.57 -1.96 22.05
C GLN A 63 9.23 -3.04 21.17
N ILE A 64 8.53 -4.14 20.91
CA ILE A 64 9.04 -5.30 20.18
C ILE A 64 8.95 -5.05 18.68
N ASP A 65 7.79 -4.61 18.19
CA ASP A 65 7.51 -4.49 16.76
C ASP A 65 7.10 -3.08 16.31
N GLY A 66 6.91 -2.13 17.25
CA GLY A 66 6.51 -0.77 16.95
C GLY A 66 5.01 -0.62 16.64
N TYR A 67 4.23 -1.69 16.83
CA TYR A 67 2.80 -1.73 16.53
C TYR A 67 2.00 -0.76 17.39
N PHE A 68 0.94 -0.19 16.82
CA PHE A 68 -0.12 0.48 17.57
C PHE A 68 -1.50 0.14 16.98
N SER A 69 -2.53 0.22 17.82
CA SER A 69 -3.93 0.21 17.41
C SER A 69 -4.70 1.28 18.19
N MET A 70 -5.57 2.01 17.51
CA MET A 70 -6.42 3.04 18.11
C MET A 70 -7.80 3.05 17.47
N THR A 71 -8.83 3.18 18.29
CA THR A 71 -10.18 3.53 17.84
C THR A 71 -10.32 5.05 17.71
N VAL A 72 -10.60 5.54 16.51
CA VAL A 72 -10.66 6.97 16.19
C VAL A 72 -11.93 7.32 15.42
N PRO A 73 -12.37 8.59 15.39
CA PRO A 73 -13.51 8.99 14.55
C PRO A 73 -13.23 8.74 13.06
N ALA A 74 -14.19 8.17 12.33
CA ALA A 74 -14.12 8.05 10.88
C ALA A 74 -13.90 9.42 10.22
N GLY A 75 -13.16 9.41 9.11
CA GLY A 75 -12.77 10.64 8.42
C GLY A 75 -11.62 11.42 9.06
N SER A 76 -11.01 10.90 10.13
CA SER A 76 -9.72 11.41 10.61
C SER A 76 -8.68 11.38 9.48
N SER A 77 -7.91 12.47 9.32
CA SER A 77 -6.99 12.65 8.19
C SER A 77 -5.55 12.93 8.59
N GLN A 78 -5.26 13.08 9.89
CA GLN A 78 -3.92 13.35 10.40
C GLN A 78 -3.59 12.46 11.59
N LEU A 79 -2.36 11.95 11.58
CA LEU A 79 -1.75 11.21 12.68
C LEU A 79 -0.44 11.90 13.05
N THR A 80 -0.17 12.10 14.34
CA THR A 80 1.11 12.62 14.83
C THR A 80 1.82 11.57 15.66
N VAL A 81 3.08 11.30 15.33
CA VAL A 81 3.99 10.46 16.10
C VAL A 81 4.98 11.36 16.85
N THR A 82 5.13 11.12 18.14
CA THR A 82 6.15 11.77 18.99
C THR A 82 7.04 10.71 19.61
N TYR A 83 8.34 10.77 19.33
CA TYR A 83 9.35 9.88 19.89
C TYR A 83 10.45 10.71 20.55
N THR A 84 10.83 10.38 21.78
CA THR A 84 11.95 11.05 22.47
C THR A 84 13.04 10.02 22.76
N PRO A 85 14.16 10.02 22.01
CA PRO A 85 15.29 9.15 22.30
C PRO A 85 15.84 9.41 23.69
N THR A 86 16.36 8.39 24.36
CA THR A 86 17.02 8.54 25.67
C THR A 86 18.21 9.50 25.54
N GLY A 87 18.13 10.66 26.20
CA GLY A 87 19.15 11.71 26.12
C GLY A 87 19.16 12.50 24.80
N GLY A 88 18.15 12.33 23.94
CA GLY A 88 18.00 13.04 22.68
C GLY A 88 16.90 14.10 22.69
N SER A 89 16.77 14.82 21.58
CA SER A 89 15.65 15.76 21.36
C SER A 89 14.42 15.03 20.82
N PRO A 90 13.19 15.47 21.15
CA PRO A 90 11.97 14.88 20.61
C PRO A 90 11.90 14.99 19.08
N ILE A 91 11.55 13.87 18.44
CA ILE A 91 11.19 13.76 17.02
C ILE A 91 9.67 13.76 16.94
N VAL A 92 9.11 14.77 16.27
CA VAL A 92 7.65 14.91 16.04
C VAL A 92 7.37 14.87 14.55
N ARG A 93 6.53 13.94 14.11
CA ARG A 93 6.19 13.73 12.70
C ARG A 93 4.69 13.63 12.53
N THR A 94 4.14 14.42 11.62
CA THR A 94 2.71 14.40 11.29
C THR A 94 2.51 13.78 9.92
N PHE A 95 1.76 12.69 9.86
CA PHE A 95 1.38 11.97 8.65
C PHE A 95 -0.03 12.36 8.23
N THR A 96 -0.25 12.42 6.92
CA THR A 96 -1.61 12.44 6.35
C THR A 96 -2.05 11.01 6.19
N ILE A 97 -3.23 10.67 6.69
CA ILE A 97 -3.80 9.32 6.59
C ILE A 97 -5.06 9.36 5.69
N PRO A 98 -5.42 8.25 5.03
CA PRO A 98 -6.63 8.20 4.23
C PRO A 98 -7.88 8.44 5.08
N THR A 99 -8.76 9.34 4.64
CA THR A 99 -10.08 9.47 5.24
C THR A 99 -10.90 8.23 4.90
N SER A 100 -11.27 7.45 5.91
CA SER A 100 -12.01 6.20 5.74
C SER A 100 -13.21 6.11 6.67
N SER A 101 -14.21 5.34 6.27
CA SER A 101 -15.35 4.91 7.10
C SER A 101 -15.23 3.45 7.56
N SER A 102 -14.10 2.83 7.30
CA SER A 102 -13.76 1.45 7.68
C SER A 102 -12.34 1.41 8.24
N ASP A 103 -12.00 0.32 8.90
CA ASP A 103 -10.69 0.14 9.52
C ASP A 103 -9.55 0.33 8.51
N VAL A 104 -8.45 0.93 8.97
CA VAL A 104 -7.31 1.32 8.14
C VAL A 104 -6.03 0.73 8.71
N ASP A 105 -5.32 -0.02 7.88
CA ASP A 105 -3.91 -0.34 8.10
C ASP A 105 -3.03 0.67 7.37
N LEU A 106 -2.20 1.38 8.13
CA LEU A 106 -1.26 2.37 7.61
C LEU A 106 0.08 1.75 7.20
N GLY A 107 0.32 0.49 7.55
CA GLY A 107 1.61 -0.17 7.41
C GLY A 107 2.69 0.52 8.24
N ASP A 108 3.90 0.59 7.68
CA ASP A 108 5.05 1.16 8.37
C ASP A 108 5.14 2.69 8.19
N LEU A 109 5.20 3.38 9.32
CA LEU A 109 5.43 4.81 9.45
C LEU A 109 6.87 5.05 9.90
N TYR A 110 7.73 5.43 8.96
CA TYR A 110 9.13 5.69 9.29
C TYR A 110 9.28 7.10 9.86
N ILE A 111 10.00 7.20 10.98
CA ILE A 111 10.37 8.46 11.60
C ILE A 111 11.89 8.56 11.73
N GLY A 112 12.40 9.78 11.77
CA GLY A 112 13.83 10.06 11.94
C GLY A 112 14.05 11.54 12.19
N ALA A 113 15.25 11.92 12.60
CA ALA A 113 15.58 13.32 12.89
C ALA A 113 15.56 14.21 11.64
N GLU A 114 15.86 13.64 10.47
CA GLU A 114 15.94 14.32 9.18
C GLU A 114 14.79 13.91 8.25
N GLU A 115 14.50 14.76 7.27
CA GLU A 115 13.50 14.51 6.24
C GLU A 115 14.04 14.94 4.87
N VAL A 116 13.66 14.20 3.82
CA VAL A 116 13.99 14.50 2.44
C VAL A 116 12.74 14.53 1.57
N THR A 117 12.89 15.04 0.34
CA THR A 117 11.90 14.91 -0.72
C THR A 117 12.30 13.79 -1.66
N VAL A 118 11.42 12.82 -1.88
CA VAL A 118 11.59 11.77 -2.89
C VAL A 118 10.78 12.17 -4.13
N SER A 119 11.46 12.31 -5.26
CA SER A 119 10.87 12.76 -6.53
C SER A 119 11.14 11.77 -7.65
N GLY A 120 10.29 11.78 -8.67
CA GLY A 120 10.45 10.96 -9.85
C GLY A 120 9.39 11.26 -10.90
N ARG A 121 9.33 10.41 -11.93
CA ARG A 121 8.34 10.53 -13.02
C ARG A 121 7.73 9.19 -13.37
N LEU A 122 6.42 9.17 -13.59
CA LEU A 122 5.66 8.00 -13.99
C LEU A 122 5.36 8.05 -15.48
N LEU A 123 5.72 7.00 -16.20
CA LEU A 123 5.41 6.83 -17.62
C LEU A 123 4.67 5.53 -17.87
N ASP A 124 3.79 5.55 -18.86
CA ASP A 124 3.16 4.36 -19.40
C ASP A 124 4.19 3.54 -20.18
N SER A 125 4.33 2.26 -19.84
CA SER A 125 5.36 1.39 -20.42
C SER A 125 5.18 1.11 -21.91
N THR A 126 4.00 1.37 -22.46
CA THR A 126 3.65 1.08 -23.87
C THR A 126 3.75 2.31 -24.76
N SER A 127 3.26 3.45 -24.26
CA SER A 127 3.19 4.69 -25.04
C SER A 127 4.26 5.72 -24.66
N ALA A 128 5.00 5.48 -23.57
CA ALA A 128 5.88 6.46 -22.91
C ALA A 128 5.17 7.77 -22.52
N ALA A 129 3.83 7.79 -22.52
CA ALA A 129 3.05 8.95 -22.09
C ALA A 129 3.14 9.13 -20.56
N PRO A 130 3.09 10.37 -20.05
CA PRO A 130 3.06 10.61 -18.61
C PRO A 130 1.77 10.10 -17.96
N ILE A 131 1.87 9.56 -16.75
CA ILE A 131 0.73 9.07 -15.98
C ILE A 131 0.39 10.06 -14.88
N ALA A 132 -0.79 10.67 -14.97
CA ALA A 132 -1.32 11.58 -13.96
C ALA A 132 -2.27 10.88 -12.99
N GLY A 133 -2.34 11.41 -11.76
CA GLY A 133 -3.29 10.95 -10.75
C GLY A 133 -2.96 9.60 -10.12
N ALA A 134 -1.75 9.07 -10.32
CA ALA A 134 -1.27 7.90 -9.60
C ALA A 134 -0.86 8.29 -8.18
N THR A 135 -1.19 7.43 -7.22
CA THR A 135 -0.81 7.56 -5.81
C THR A 135 0.56 6.93 -5.61
N VAL A 136 1.50 7.71 -5.11
CA VAL A 136 2.86 7.25 -4.77
C VAL A 136 2.97 7.19 -3.25
N ARG A 137 3.43 6.05 -2.72
CA ARG A 137 3.61 5.83 -1.28
C ARG A 137 5.05 5.44 -0.98
N ILE A 138 5.65 6.00 0.05
CA ILE A 138 6.94 5.55 0.60
C ILE A 138 7.05 6.00 2.04
N ALA A 139 7.52 5.12 2.93
CA ALA A 139 7.82 5.46 4.33
C ALA A 139 6.63 6.09 5.11
N GLY A 140 5.40 5.65 4.84
CA GLY A 140 4.17 6.21 5.41
C GLY A 140 3.73 7.56 4.81
N ARG A 141 4.44 8.08 3.80
CA ARG A 141 4.12 9.33 3.10
C ARG A 141 3.45 9.07 1.75
N PHE A 142 2.67 10.05 1.30
CA PHE A 142 1.90 9.97 0.05
C PHE A 142 2.11 11.21 -0.83
N ALA A 143 2.07 11.01 -2.14
CA ALA A 143 1.91 12.08 -3.12
C ALA A 143 1.05 11.60 -4.29
N THR A 144 0.59 12.54 -5.11
CA THR A 144 -0.10 12.25 -6.37
C THR A 144 0.73 12.79 -7.53
N SER A 145 0.84 12.00 -8.60
CA SER A 145 1.52 12.44 -9.82
C SER A 145 0.71 13.50 -10.58
N GLY A 146 1.41 14.52 -11.07
CA GLY A 146 0.84 15.61 -11.87
C GLY A 146 0.60 15.22 -13.33
N ALA A 147 0.08 16.18 -14.12
CA ALA A 147 -0.24 15.98 -15.54
C ALA A 147 0.97 15.61 -16.41
N ASP A 148 2.18 15.96 -15.98
CA ASP A 148 3.45 15.64 -16.65
C ASP A 148 4.08 14.32 -16.15
N GLY A 149 3.36 13.60 -15.28
CA GLY A 149 3.77 12.35 -14.65
C GLY A 149 4.72 12.53 -13.47
N ARG A 150 5.12 13.76 -13.11
CA ARG A 150 6.04 13.98 -12.00
C ARG A 150 5.32 13.86 -10.66
N PHE A 151 6.03 13.37 -9.66
CA PHE A 151 5.57 13.34 -8.27
C PHE A 151 6.68 13.83 -7.33
N SER A 152 6.27 14.26 -6.14
CA SER A 152 7.16 14.71 -5.08
C SER A 152 6.56 14.30 -3.73
N VAL A 153 7.11 13.25 -3.12
CA VAL A 153 6.76 12.83 -1.77
C VAL A 153 7.66 13.58 -0.80
N THR A 154 7.08 14.52 -0.06
CA THR A 154 7.81 15.33 0.92
C THR A 154 7.86 14.63 2.27
N GLN A 155 8.79 15.07 3.13
CA GLN A 155 8.85 14.66 4.53
C GLN A 155 9.13 13.16 4.72
N VAL A 156 9.83 12.54 3.78
CA VAL A 156 10.25 11.15 3.88
C VAL A 156 11.38 11.08 4.90
N ALA A 157 11.22 10.26 5.93
CA ALA A 157 12.23 10.12 6.98
C ALA A 157 13.58 9.72 6.37
N PHE A 158 14.65 10.34 6.87
CA PHE A 158 16.00 10.14 6.40
C PHE A 158 16.99 10.14 7.57
N SER A 159 18.15 9.53 7.36
CA SER A 159 19.28 9.59 8.27
C SER A 159 20.58 9.74 7.49
N SER A 160 21.31 10.84 7.69
CA SER A 160 22.63 11.00 7.09
C SER A 160 23.70 10.10 7.73
N SER A 161 23.44 9.55 8.91
CA SER A 161 24.36 8.66 9.63
C SER A 161 24.24 7.21 9.18
N THR A 162 23.04 6.77 8.76
CA THR A 162 22.78 5.40 8.31
C THR A 162 21.91 5.40 7.05
N LEU A 163 22.51 5.05 5.91
CA LEU A 163 21.80 5.03 4.63
C LEU A 163 21.10 3.71 4.32
N SER A 164 21.47 2.61 4.99
CA SER A 164 21.04 1.26 4.63
C SER A 164 19.52 1.06 4.66
N VAL A 165 18.86 1.51 5.74
CA VAL A 165 17.40 1.40 5.88
C VAL A 165 16.71 2.26 4.83
N PHE A 166 17.19 3.48 4.62
CA PHE A 166 16.64 4.40 3.62
C PHE A 166 16.72 3.84 2.20
N LEU A 167 17.87 3.28 1.79
CA LEU A 167 18.02 2.63 0.48
C LEU A 167 17.22 1.33 0.38
N GLY A 168 16.94 0.68 1.51
CA GLY A 168 16.09 -0.51 1.60
C GLY A 168 14.59 -0.22 1.56
N LEU A 169 14.17 1.05 1.72
CA LEU A 169 12.76 1.43 1.64
C LEU A 169 12.18 1.03 0.29
N GLN A 170 11.03 0.37 0.30
CA GLN A 170 10.25 0.09 -0.88
C GLN A 170 9.11 1.09 -0.98
N GLY A 171 9.14 1.92 -2.03
CA GLY A 171 8.02 2.73 -2.43
C GLY A 171 7.07 1.96 -3.34
N THR A 172 5.79 2.34 -3.33
CA THR A 172 4.74 1.79 -4.17
C THR A 172 4.10 2.88 -5.01
N VAL A 173 3.61 2.51 -6.19
CA VAL A 173 2.86 3.39 -7.08
C VAL A 173 1.61 2.66 -7.55
N GLU A 174 0.46 3.29 -7.34
CA GLU A 174 -0.85 2.72 -7.64
C GLU A 174 -1.66 3.65 -8.55
N ARG A 175 -2.25 3.08 -9.59
CA ARG A 175 -3.17 3.77 -10.49
C ARG A 175 -4.15 2.76 -11.08
N THR A 176 -5.45 3.08 -11.08
CA THR A 176 -6.46 2.28 -11.77
C THR A 176 -6.02 1.96 -13.20
N SER A 177 -6.23 0.71 -13.63
CA SER A 177 -5.83 0.19 -14.95
C SER A 177 -4.33 0.03 -15.17
N TYR A 178 -3.50 0.16 -14.12
CA TYR A 178 -2.09 -0.21 -14.11
C TYR A 178 -1.83 -1.21 -12.99
N PHE A 179 -0.79 -2.03 -13.13
CA PHE A 179 -0.31 -2.80 -11.99
C PHE A 179 0.42 -1.90 -11.00
N THR A 180 0.36 -2.28 -9.73
CA THR A 180 1.22 -1.70 -8.70
C THR A 180 2.67 -1.83 -9.11
N SER A 181 3.36 -0.69 -9.14
CA SER A 181 4.79 -0.62 -9.42
C SER A 181 5.54 -0.33 -8.13
N PHE A 182 6.79 -0.78 -8.06
CA PHE A 182 7.65 -0.61 -6.89
C PHE A 182 8.92 0.14 -7.28
N PHE A 183 9.49 0.85 -6.33
CA PHE A 183 10.78 1.51 -6.49
C PHE A 183 11.51 1.56 -5.15
N ASN A 184 12.81 1.83 -5.20
CA ASN A 184 13.63 2.03 -4.02
C ASN A 184 14.46 3.31 -4.24
N PRO A 185 14.78 4.06 -3.18
CA PRO A 185 15.76 5.15 -3.27
C PRO A 185 17.11 4.63 -3.81
N PRO A 186 17.64 5.18 -4.92
CA PRO A 186 18.88 4.67 -5.52
C PRO A 186 20.14 5.20 -4.81
N SER A 187 20.01 6.31 -4.09
CA SER A 187 21.10 7.02 -3.45
C SER A 187 20.58 7.91 -2.30
N GLY A 188 21.51 8.51 -1.56
CA GLY A 188 21.19 9.59 -0.63
C GLY A 188 20.79 10.89 -1.34
N PRO A 189 20.28 11.88 -0.59
CA PRO A 189 19.78 13.14 -1.14
C PRO A 189 20.90 14.00 -1.72
N THR A 190 20.61 14.65 -2.85
CA THR A 190 21.37 15.78 -3.36
C THR A 190 20.52 17.03 -3.17
N SER A 191 21.00 17.99 -2.36
CA SER A 191 20.23 19.21 -2.02
C SER A 191 18.84 18.90 -1.43
N GLY A 192 18.76 17.89 -0.56
CA GLY A 192 17.50 17.48 0.09
C GLY A 192 16.52 16.72 -0.80
N ILE A 193 16.90 16.41 -2.05
CA ILE A 193 16.08 15.68 -3.01
C ILE A 193 16.74 14.34 -3.33
N VAL A 194 15.93 13.29 -3.31
CA VAL A 194 16.27 11.97 -3.83
C VAL A 194 15.46 11.75 -5.10
N ASP A 195 16.14 11.68 -6.24
CA ASP A 195 15.52 11.37 -7.52
C ASP A 195 15.54 9.85 -7.76
N VAL A 196 14.36 9.24 -7.84
CA VAL A 196 14.20 7.81 -8.15
C VAL A 196 14.10 7.55 -9.66
N GLY A 197 14.21 8.61 -10.46
CA GLY A 197 14.19 8.56 -11.90
C GLY A 197 12.80 8.29 -12.47
N THR A 198 12.78 7.58 -13.60
CA THR A 198 11.54 7.21 -14.27
C THR A 198 11.07 5.83 -13.83
N ILE A 199 9.83 5.77 -13.36
CA ILE A 199 9.12 4.52 -13.05
C ILE A 199 8.16 4.25 -14.20
N SER A 200 8.37 3.12 -14.87
CA SER A 200 7.53 2.67 -15.98
C SER A 200 6.39 1.82 -15.42
N MET A 201 5.14 2.27 -15.55
CA MET A 201 3.97 1.53 -15.10
C MET A 201 3.34 0.78 -16.27
N VAL A 202 2.97 -0.47 -16.00
CA VAL A 202 2.42 -1.37 -17.02
C VAL A 202 0.89 -1.35 -16.97
N PRO A 203 0.18 -1.06 -18.08
CA PRO A 203 -1.27 -1.15 -18.11
C PRO A 203 -1.78 -2.59 -17.91
N THR A 204 -2.90 -2.76 -17.21
CA THR A 204 -3.56 -4.07 -17.02
C THR A 204 -4.27 -4.57 -18.26
N GLY A 205 -4.73 -3.66 -19.14
CA GLY A 205 -5.39 -4.00 -20.40
C GLY A 205 -4.46 -4.18 -21.60
N SER A 206 -3.14 -4.00 -21.44
CA SER A 206 -2.19 -4.10 -22.55
C SER A 206 -1.88 -5.56 -22.91
N ASN A 207 -1.96 -5.87 -24.21
CA ASN A 207 -1.40 -7.09 -24.80
C ASN A 207 0.06 -6.93 -25.26
N VAL A 208 0.65 -5.75 -25.10
CA VAL A 208 2.06 -5.52 -25.34
C VAL A 208 2.80 -5.86 -24.04
N PRO A 209 3.64 -6.91 -24.03
CA PRO A 209 4.49 -7.18 -22.87
C PRO A 209 5.38 -5.96 -22.61
N PRO A 210 5.57 -5.54 -21.35
CA PRO A 210 6.43 -4.41 -21.06
C PRO A 210 7.85 -4.67 -21.58
N PRO A 211 8.61 -3.63 -21.95
CA PRO A 211 10.05 -3.80 -22.14
C PRO A 211 10.66 -4.41 -20.87
N LEU A 212 11.68 -5.25 -21.07
CA LEU A 212 12.39 -5.98 -20.00
C LEU A 212 12.60 -5.09 -18.77
N PRO A 213 12.36 -5.60 -17.55
CA PRO A 213 12.53 -7.01 -17.17
C PRO A 213 11.28 -7.90 -17.31
N THR A 214 11.47 -9.17 -17.67
CA THR A 214 10.44 -10.23 -17.60
C THR A 214 10.66 -11.07 -16.35
N ASN A 215 9.61 -11.36 -15.59
CA ASN A 215 9.67 -12.24 -14.42
C ASN A 215 8.91 -13.57 -14.63
N VAL A 216 8.36 -13.77 -15.82
CA VAL A 216 7.77 -15.04 -16.27
C VAL A 216 8.40 -15.44 -17.59
N SER A 217 8.88 -16.68 -17.66
CA SER A 217 9.19 -17.37 -18.91
C SER A 217 8.36 -18.64 -19.03
N GLY A 218 8.11 -19.08 -20.24
CA GLY A 218 7.50 -20.38 -20.44
C GLY A 218 7.68 -20.94 -21.82
N SER A 219 7.32 -22.19 -21.95
CA SER A 219 7.37 -22.92 -23.22
C SER A 219 6.11 -23.76 -23.38
N ILE A 220 5.64 -23.83 -24.61
CA ILE A 220 4.50 -24.64 -25.00
C ILE A 220 5.02 -25.92 -25.65
N THR A 221 4.72 -27.05 -25.02
CA THR A 221 5.03 -28.38 -25.56
C THR A 221 3.91 -28.84 -26.50
N ASN A 222 4.26 -29.72 -27.45
CA ASN A 222 3.37 -30.19 -28.52
C ASN A 222 3.00 -29.12 -29.58
N GLY A 223 4.01 -28.44 -30.14
CA GLY A 223 3.83 -27.57 -31.31
C GLY A 223 3.20 -26.21 -31.03
N GLY A 224 3.77 -25.43 -30.09
CA GLY A 224 3.21 -24.14 -29.68
C GLY A 224 3.63 -22.91 -30.48
N ALA A 225 4.29 -23.07 -31.63
CA ALA A 225 4.74 -21.93 -32.41
C ALA A 225 3.54 -21.09 -32.90
N GLY A 226 3.56 -19.78 -32.62
CA GLY A 226 2.44 -18.89 -32.97
C GLY A 226 1.19 -19.03 -32.10
N ALA A 227 1.22 -19.85 -31.05
CA ALA A 227 0.11 -19.98 -30.11
C ALA A 227 -0.16 -18.65 -29.40
N THR A 228 -1.44 -18.31 -29.21
CA THR A 228 -1.84 -17.18 -28.37
C THR A 228 -1.74 -17.59 -26.91
N VAL A 229 -0.95 -16.86 -26.13
CA VAL A 229 -0.75 -17.09 -24.69
C VAL A 229 -1.41 -15.97 -23.92
N ARG A 230 -2.20 -16.31 -22.90
CA ARG A 230 -2.87 -15.34 -22.02
C ARG A 230 -2.53 -15.62 -20.57
N VAL A 231 -2.26 -14.57 -19.80
CA VAL A 231 -2.19 -14.65 -18.34
C VAL A 231 -3.47 -14.05 -17.78
N LEU A 232 -4.10 -14.75 -16.84
CA LEU A 232 -5.36 -14.40 -16.21
C LEU A 232 -5.18 -14.22 -14.71
N ASP A 233 -5.82 -13.18 -14.18
CA ASP A 233 -6.08 -12.99 -12.76
C ASP A 233 -7.57 -13.28 -12.52
N GLY A 234 -7.86 -14.41 -11.86
CA GLY A 234 -9.19 -15.00 -11.85
C GLY A 234 -9.70 -15.27 -13.27
N THR A 235 -10.75 -14.57 -13.69
CA THR A 235 -11.33 -14.66 -15.05
C THR A 235 -10.86 -13.56 -15.99
N SER A 236 -10.12 -12.57 -15.49
CA SER A 236 -9.72 -11.40 -16.28
C SER A 236 -8.40 -11.66 -16.98
N VAL A 237 -8.37 -11.47 -18.31
CA VAL A 237 -7.12 -11.54 -19.08
C VAL A 237 -6.31 -10.27 -18.81
N ILE A 238 -5.13 -10.44 -18.21
CA ILE A 238 -4.23 -9.35 -17.81
C ILE A 238 -2.99 -9.24 -18.71
N ARG A 239 -2.70 -10.30 -19.47
CA ARG A 239 -1.68 -10.32 -20.53
C ARG A 239 -2.16 -11.15 -21.70
N THR A 240 -1.79 -10.75 -22.89
CA THR A 240 -1.82 -11.60 -24.08
C THR A 240 -0.46 -11.50 -24.76
N GLY A 241 0.02 -12.58 -25.35
CA GLY A 241 1.23 -12.62 -26.15
C GLY A 241 1.14 -13.75 -27.16
N THR A 242 2.16 -13.87 -27.99
CA THR A 242 2.28 -14.95 -28.96
C THR A 242 3.57 -15.69 -28.70
N ALA A 243 3.50 -17.02 -28.67
CA ALA A 243 4.69 -17.84 -28.53
C ALA A 243 5.54 -17.78 -29.82
N ASP A 244 6.85 -17.75 -29.66
CA ASP A 244 7.80 -17.66 -30.77
C ASP A 244 7.86 -18.94 -31.61
N GLY A 245 8.77 -19.01 -32.60
CA GLY A 245 8.93 -20.17 -33.47
C GLY A 245 9.30 -21.48 -32.76
N LEU A 246 9.71 -21.42 -31.49
CA LEU A 246 10.03 -22.56 -30.64
C LEU A 246 8.94 -22.81 -29.58
N GLY A 247 7.83 -22.07 -29.61
CA GLY A 247 6.77 -22.15 -28.61
C GLY A 247 7.12 -21.47 -27.29
N ALA A 248 8.18 -20.66 -27.22
CA ALA A 248 8.56 -19.94 -26.01
C ALA A 248 7.82 -18.61 -25.89
N PHE A 249 7.52 -18.21 -24.66
CA PHE A 249 6.87 -16.94 -24.35
C PHE A 249 7.46 -16.32 -23.08
N LYS A 250 7.29 -15.00 -22.94
CA LYS A 250 7.72 -14.25 -21.75
C LYS A 250 6.67 -13.21 -21.38
N PHE A 251 6.49 -13.02 -20.07
CA PHE A 251 5.62 -11.99 -19.53
C PHE A 251 6.28 -11.30 -18.33
N TRP A 252 5.75 -10.14 -17.98
CA TRP A 252 5.91 -9.58 -16.64
C TRP A 252 4.54 -9.43 -15.98
N VAL A 253 4.42 -9.94 -14.77
CA VAL A 253 3.23 -9.80 -13.91
C VAL A 253 3.68 -9.52 -12.47
N PRO A 254 2.89 -8.84 -11.63
CA PRO A 254 3.24 -8.66 -10.22
C PRO A 254 3.40 -9.98 -9.46
N ALA A 255 3.81 -9.88 -8.19
CA ALA A 255 3.73 -11.01 -7.29
C ALA A 255 2.26 -11.43 -7.12
N GLY A 256 1.97 -12.72 -7.22
CA GLY A 256 0.59 -13.20 -7.18
C GLY A 256 0.43 -14.59 -7.78
N THR A 257 -0.82 -15.05 -7.76
CA THR A 257 -1.23 -16.33 -8.34
C THR A 257 -2.11 -16.07 -9.55
N TYR A 258 -1.77 -16.69 -10.66
CA TYR A 258 -2.37 -16.49 -11.96
C TYR A 258 -2.65 -17.82 -12.66
N THR A 259 -3.45 -17.76 -13.71
CA THR A 259 -3.63 -18.86 -14.66
C THR A 259 -3.05 -18.46 -16.01
N VAL A 260 -2.25 -19.32 -16.62
CA VAL A 260 -1.74 -19.10 -17.99
C VAL A 260 -2.41 -20.07 -18.93
N THR A 261 -3.01 -19.56 -19.99
CA THR A 261 -3.63 -20.36 -21.06
C THR A 261 -2.87 -20.18 -22.36
N ALA A 262 -2.74 -21.24 -23.14
CA ALA A 262 -2.25 -21.20 -24.50
C ALA A 262 -3.30 -21.78 -25.45
N THR A 263 -3.45 -21.19 -26.63
CA THR A 263 -4.40 -21.65 -27.65
C THR A 263 -3.76 -21.59 -29.03
N LEU A 264 -3.86 -22.68 -29.79
CA LEU A 264 -3.43 -22.77 -31.18
C LEU A 264 -4.50 -23.53 -31.98
N GLY A 265 -5.23 -22.83 -32.85
CA GLY A 265 -6.38 -23.43 -33.54
C GLY A 265 -7.43 -23.92 -32.54
N SER A 266 -7.77 -25.22 -32.60
CA SER A 266 -8.69 -25.87 -31.65
C SER A 266 -8.02 -26.40 -30.39
N GLN A 267 -6.68 -26.40 -30.34
CA GLN A 267 -5.94 -26.95 -29.21
C GLN A 267 -5.77 -25.92 -28.10
N SER A 268 -5.83 -26.38 -26.86
CA SER A 268 -5.61 -25.51 -25.71
C SER A 268 -4.89 -26.22 -24.57
N GLY A 269 -4.24 -25.41 -23.74
CA GLY A 269 -3.55 -25.86 -22.53
C GLY A 269 -3.60 -24.79 -21.47
N THR A 270 -3.60 -25.21 -20.21
CA THR A 270 -3.69 -24.31 -19.06
C THR A 270 -2.71 -24.76 -17.99
N THR A 271 -2.08 -23.80 -17.30
CA THR A 271 -1.23 -24.06 -16.14
C THR A 271 -1.38 -22.97 -15.09
N ASN A 272 -1.05 -23.28 -13.85
CA ASN A 272 -0.99 -22.30 -12.77
C ASN A 272 0.38 -21.61 -12.78
N LEU A 273 0.38 -20.32 -12.47
CA LEU A 273 1.58 -19.51 -12.36
C LEU A 273 1.58 -18.81 -11.00
N VAL A 274 2.61 -19.04 -10.21
CA VAL A 274 2.83 -18.33 -8.95
C VAL A 274 4.11 -17.52 -9.08
N VAL A 275 3.99 -16.21 -8.90
CA VAL A 275 5.12 -15.28 -8.88
C VAL A 275 5.33 -14.84 -7.44
N PRO A 276 6.37 -15.32 -6.74
CA PRO A 276 6.55 -15.05 -5.31
C PRO A 276 7.00 -13.62 -5.03
N ASN A 277 7.79 -13.03 -5.93
CA ASN A 277 8.12 -11.60 -5.90
C ASN A 277 8.50 -11.12 -7.32
N VAL A 278 8.52 -9.80 -7.54
CA VAL A 278 8.76 -9.21 -8.86
C VAL A 278 10.18 -9.40 -9.41
N ASN A 279 11.15 -9.75 -8.53
CA ASN A 279 12.56 -9.92 -8.88
C ASN A 279 12.94 -11.38 -9.18
N SER A 280 12.01 -12.33 -9.01
CA SER A 280 12.23 -13.74 -9.32
C SER A 280 11.73 -14.11 -10.71
N LEU A 281 12.53 -14.84 -11.49
CA LEU A 281 12.07 -15.45 -12.74
C LEU A 281 11.33 -16.76 -12.45
N THR A 282 10.03 -16.79 -12.73
CA THR A 282 9.22 -18.01 -12.69
C THR A 282 9.13 -18.62 -14.09
N SER A 283 9.35 -19.93 -14.19
CA SER A 283 9.19 -20.68 -15.44
C SER A 283 7.99 -21.62 -15.39
N VAL A 284 7.20 -21.67 -16.46
CA VAL A 284 6.06 -22.59 -16.61
C VAL A 284 6.11 -23.34 -17.94
N GLN A 285 5.55 -24.55 -17.95
CA GLN A 285 5.29 -25.27 -19.19
C GLN A 285 3.78 -25.46 -19.39
N ILE A 286 3.35 -25.40 -20.65
CA ILE A 286 1.97 -25.62 -21.05
C ILE A 286 1.97 -26.71 -22.13
N THR A 287 1.18 -27.75 -21.97
CA THR A 287 0.97 -28.76 -23.01
C THR A 287 -0.34 -28.47 -23.73
N LEU A 288 -0.30 -28.35 -25.06
CA LEU A 288 -1.52 -28.25 -25.87
C LEU A 288 -2.14 -29.63 -26.06
N ASN A 289 -3.46 -29.71 -25.83
CA ASN A 289 -4.29 -30.89 -26.08
C ASN A 289 -5.23 -30.60 -27.25
#